data_AF-A0A951WZX5-F1
#
_entry.id   AF-A0A951WZX5-F1
#
_cell.length_a   1.000
_cell.length_b   1.000
_cell.length_c   1.000
_cell.angle_alpha   90.00
_cell.angle_beta   90.00
_cell.angle_gamma   90.00
#
_symmetry.space_group_name_H-M   'P 1'
#
loop_
_entity.id
_entity.type
_entity.pdbx_description
1 polymer ?
#
loop_
_entity_poly.entity_id
_entity_poly.type
_entity_poly.pdbx_seq_one_letter_code
_entity_poly.pdbx_strand_id
1 'polypeptide(L)'
;MRTILITGATDGIGLALSQLYAQRGERLVLVGRRPLEELDRRLFTLATYCRVDLSHPDCAEAIAAWLDARGIAALDLVIHNAGLGYVGAIAAQPEDNLRALVDVNLWAPITLTHRLYERVRAAQGRFVFISSVAAAIPAPDYAIYSATKAALDGFVHNWRTELRAAQSGVTAQLIHLGATRTNMHAKSGADPAALGWERFPPPAEIARKIAKTIAGPAAPATIGLGNRLVYWTGRKVPQLMDRLAPRRQLSGSARPRPAGQAHCVITGAAGGIGRALMFAFADAGYAVTGIDRDAARAAQTQAELVDMGRPAQMLVADLTNAGDLQRLASELAALPPADVLVHNAGISCVGPFVHSPIRQQRSVVEVNLLAPLALTANLLRQGGLAAGGTVVCVSSLSHFVGYPGAAVYAATKDGLAAYARSLRIALSSQGGRVLTVYPGPTRTAHARRYSPDNRREQRRMAPDRLAGQILAAVVRRRRILIPGMANQLSAALGYAAPTLMQALMRRALYEPLARLTETRE
;
A
#
# COMPACT_ATOMS: atom_id res chain seq x y z
N MET A 1 -13.28 24.29 -23.37
CA MET A 1 -12.22 23.28 -23.57
C MET A 1 -11.55 23.02 -22.24
N ARG A 2 -11.51 21.77 -21.78
CA ARG A 2 -10.84 21.34 -20.55
C ARG A 2 -9.39 20.96 -20.85
N THR A 3 -8.53 21.10 -19.87
CA THR A 3 -7.15 20.60 -19.86
C THR A 3 -7.08 19.30 -19.07
N ILE A 4 -6.72 18.22 -19.75
CA ILE A 4 -6.76 16.85 -19.22
C ILE A 4 -5.36 16.25 -19.24
N LEU A 5 -4.85 15.89 -18.07
CA LEU A 5 -3.61 15.12 -17.92
C LEU A 5 -3.93 13.63 -17.80
N ILE A 6 -3.30 12.79 -18.63
CA ILE A 6 -3.48 11.32 -18.60
C ILE A 6 -2.11 10.66 -18.44
N THR A 7 -1.93 9.88 -17.37
CA THR A 7 -0.72 9.06 -17.19
C THR A 7 -0.86 7.70 -17.86
N GLY A 8 0.25 7.17 -18.38
CA GLY A 8 0.25 5.90 -19.13
C GLY A 8 -0.49 6.02 -20.46
N ALA A 9 -0.38 7.19 -21.11
CA ALA A 9 -1.15 7.55 -22.30
C ALA A 9 -0.76 6.78 -23.57
N THR A 10 0.39 6.09 -23.59
CA THR A 10 0.98 5.53 -24.82
C THR A 10 0.49 4.12 -25.18
N ASP A 11 -0.36 3.50 -24.36
CA ASP A 11 -0.82 2.12 -24.56
C ASP A 11 -2.16 1.85 -23.85
N GLY A 12 -2.84 0.76 -24.23
CA GLY A 12 -4.02 0.23 -23.54
C GLY A 12 -5.12 1.27 -23.27
N ILE A 13 -5.58 1.31 -22.02
CA ILE A 13 -6.69 2.18 -21.59
C ILE A 13 -6.31 3.66 -21.69
N GLY A 14 -5.06 4.02 -21.37
CA GLY A 14 -4.60 5.41 -21.41
C GLY A 14 -4.60 5.97 -22.84
N LEU A 15 -4.15 5.16 -23.81
CA LEU A 15 -4.22 5.53 -25.23
C LEU A 15 -5.66 5.69 -25.70
N ALA A 16 -6.53 4.76 -25.34
CA ALA A 16 -7.94 4.83 -25.68
C ALA A 16 -8.65 6.06 -25.07
N LEU A 17 -8.31 6.44 -23.83
CA LEU A 17 -8.79 7.69 -23.21
C LEU A 17 -8.24 8.92 -23.93
N SER A 18 -6.96 8.90 -24.32
CA SER A 18 -6.31 10.01 -25.04
C SER A 18 -6.98 10.25 -26.38
N GLN A 19 -7.25 9.19 -27.16
CA GLN A 19 -7.99 9.26 -28.42
C GLN A 19 -9.42 9.79 -28.21
N LEU A 20 -10.12 9.29 -27.19
CA LEU A 20 -11.49 9.69 -26.89
C LEU A 20 -11.60 11.18 -26.52
N TYR A 21 -10.69 11.70 -25.70
CA TYR A 21 -10.71 13.10 -25.31
C TYR A 21 -10.15 14.04 -26.40
N ALA A 22 -9.23 13.56 -27.24
CA ALA A 22 -8.81 14.29 -28.45
C ALA A 22 -9.98 14.50 -29.42
N GLN A 23 -10.78 13.46 -29.66
CA GLN A 23 -12.00 13.55 -30.48
C GLN A 23 -13.05 14.53 -29.94
N ARG A 24 -13.00 14.83 -28.63
CA ARG A 24 -13.87 15.80 -27.98
C ARG A 24 -13.32 17.24 -28.01
N GLY A 25 -12.17 17.45 -28.66
CA GLY A 25 -11.53 18.76 -28.76
C GLY A 25 -10.95 19.25 -27.42
N GLU A 26 -10.62 18.36 -26.49
CA GLU A 26 -10.02 18.72 -25.21
C GLU A 26 -8.51 18.98 -25.35
N ARG A 27 -7.96 19.86 -24.51
CA ARG A 27 -6.51 20.07 -24.43
C ARG A 27 -5.87 18.92 -23.65
N LEU A 28 -4.94 18.20 -24.27
CA LEU A 28 -4.33 17.01 -23.68
C LEU A 28 -2.90 17.24 -23.20
N VAL A 29 -2.62 16.72 -22.00
CA VAL A 29 -1.28 16.49 -21.48
C VAL A 29 -1.08 14.98 -21.32
N LEU A 30 -0.38 14.38 -22.27
CA LEU A 30 -0.19 12.94 -22.36
C LEU A 30 1.16 12.57 -21.74
N VAL A 31 1.14 11.76 -20.69
CA VAL A 31 2.36 11.33 -19.99
C VAL A 31 2.62 9.86 -20.29
N GLY A 32 3.85 9.56 -20.72
CA GLY A 32 4.33 8.20 -20.95
C GLY A 32 5.85 8.16 -21.01
N ARG A 33 6.43 6.98 -21.18
CA ARG A 33 7.89 6.79 -21.17
C ARG A 33 8.52 6.44 -22.52
N ARG A 34 7.68 6.10 -23.50
CA ARG A 34 8.14 5.72 -24.85
C ARG A 34 8.75 6.92 -25.58
N PRO A 35 9.76 6.71 -26.44
CA PRO A 35 10.23 7.75 -27.34
C PRO A 35 9.09 8.29 -28.23
N LEU A 36 9.13 9.59 -28.54
CA LEU A 36 8.05 10.27 -29.27
C LEU A 36 7.92 9.76 -30.71
N GLU A 37 9.06 9.44 -31.32
CA GLU A 37 9.21 8.91 -32.67
C GLU A 37 8.49 7.57 -32.90
N GLU A 38 8.20 6.82 -31.83
CA GLU A 38 7.45 5.56 -31.89
C GLU A 38 5.93 5.72 -31.77
N LEU A 39 5.43 6.96 -31.59
CA LEU A 39 4.04 7.25 -31.26
C LEU A 39 3.30 7.88 -32.44
N ASP A 40 1.97 7.74 -32.45
CA ASP A 40 1.11 8.34 -33.47
C ASP A 40 1.18 9.87 -33.42
N ARG A 41 1.86 10.47 -34.41
CA ARG A 41 2.11 11.91 -34.50
C ARG A 41 0.84 12.76 -34.58
N ARG A 42 -0.32 12.17 -34.87
CA ARG A 42 -1.62 12.88 -34.85
C ARG A 42 -2.07 13.21 -33.42
N LEU A 43 -1.63 12.44 -32.43
CA LEU A 43 -2.01 12.58 -31.03
C LEU A 43 -0.84 13.03 -30.15
N PHE A 44 0.36 12.49 -30.42
CA PHE A 44 1.56 12.75 -29.66
C PHE A 44 2.46 13.72 -30.42
N THR A 45 2.59 14.94 -29.91
CA THR A 45 3.49 15.97 -30.43
C THR A 45 4.32 16.53 -29.29
N LEU A 46 5.34 17.35 -29.60
CA LEU A 46 6.08 18.08 -28.57
C LEU A 46 5.16 18.99 -27.72
N ALA A 47 4.01 19.42 -28.23
CA ALA A 47 3.06 20.24 -27.50
C ALA A 47 2.18 19.44 -26.53
N THR A 48 1.91 18.15 -26.83
CA THR A 48 0.94 17.33 -26.08
C THR A 48 1.59 16.21 -25.25
N TYR A 49 2.82 15.79 -25.56
CA TYR A 49 3.47 14.64 -24.95
C TYR A 49 4.62 15.01 -23.99
N CYS A 50 4.50 14.56 -22.75
CA CYS A 50 5.51 14.65 -21.70
C CYS A 50 6.14 13.27 -21.49
N ARG A 51 7.37 13.09 -21.99
CA ARG A 51 8.11 11.84 -21.84
C ARG A 51 8.78 11.78 -20.46
N VAL A 52 8.22 10.98 -19.55
CA VAL A 52 8.72 10.77 -18.19
C VAL A 52 8.44 9.32 -17.77
N ASP A 53 9.43 8.64 -17.18
CA ASP A 53 9.18 7.38 -16.48
C ASP A 53 8.70 7.68 -15.05
N LEU A 54 7.55 7.12 -14.70
CA LEU A 54 6.90 7.35 -13.41
C LEU A 54 7.52 6.53 -12.27
N SER A 55 8.44 5.60 -12.57
CA SER A 55 9.25 4.94 -11.54
C SER A 55 10.31 5.87 -10.95
N HIS A 56 10.70 6.94 -11.66
CA HIS A 56 11.72 7.86 -11.17
C HIS A 56 11.19 8.73 -10.02
N PRO A 57 12.03 9.01 -9.00
CA PRO A 57 11.63 9.79 -7.83
C PRO A 57 11.19 11.22 -8.18
N ASP A 58 11.79 11.82 -9.22
CA ASP A 58 11.55 13.21 -9.63
C ASP A 58 10.46 13.36 -10.70
N CYS A 59 9.70 12.29 -11.00
CA CYS A 59 8.71 12.30 -12.07
C CYS A 59 7.67 13.43 -11.94
N ALA A 60 7.25 13.75 -10.71
CA ALA A 60 6.29 14.82 -10.47
C ALA A 60 6.85 16.21 -10.78
N GLU A 61 8.11 16.46 -10.43
CA GLU A 61 8.78 17.74 -10.75
C GLU A 61 9.05 17.86 -12.25
N ALA A 62 9.48 16.79 -12.91
CA ALA A 62 9.66 16.77 -14.36
C ALA A 62 8.36 17.10 -15.11
N ILE A 63 7.23 16.54 -14.67
CA ILE A 63 5.91 16.84 -15.25
C ILE A 63 5.50 18.28 -14.93
N ALA A 64 5.72 18.77 -13.71
CA ALA A 64 5.41 20.15 -13.35
C ALA A 64 6.21 21.16 -14.18
N ALA A 65 7.51 20.97 -14.34
CA ALA A 65 8.38 21.81 -15.16
C ALA A 65 7.95 21.79 -16.64
N TRP A 66 7.55 20.62 -17.16
CA TRP A 66 7.02 20.50 -18.51
C TRP A 66 5.73 21.30 -18.72
N LEU A 67 4.85 21.35 -17.71
CA LEU A 67 3.61 22.15 -17.70
C LEU A 67 3.92 23.65 -17.64
N ASP A 68 4.89 24.07 -16.81
CA ASP A 68 5.34 25.46 -16.70
C ASP A 68 5.90 25.99 -18.03
N ALA A 69 6.76 25.21 -18.68
CA ALA A 69 7.31 25.54 -19.99
C ALA A 69 6.24 25.72 -21.10
N ARG A 70 4.99 25.31 -20.86
CA ARG A 70 3.85 25.43 -21.80
C ARG A 70 2.76 26.37 -21.31
N GLY A 71 3.00 27.09 -20.20
CA GLY A 71 2.03 28.00 -19.61
C GLY A 71 0.74 27.32 -19.16
N ILE A 72 0.79 26.04 -18.78
CA ILE A 72 -0.41 25.28 -18.39
C ILE A 72 -0.71 25.48 -16.90
N ALA A 73 -1.32 26.62 -16.55
CA ALA A 73 -1.57 27.00 -15.15
C ALA A 73 -2.65 26.17 -14.44
N ALA A 74 -3.62 25.61 -15.18
CA ALA A 74 -4.79 24.95 -14.61
C ALA A 74 -5.07 23.58 -15.25
N LEU A 75 -5.56 22.62 -14.46
CA LEU A 75 -5.88 21.25 -14.88
C LEU A 75 -7.29 20.87 -14.42
N ASP A 76 -8.24 20.79 -15.36
CA ASP A 76 -9.62 20.39 -15.07
C ASP A 76 -9.72 18.91 -14.64
N LEU A 77 -8.85 18.06 -15.21
CA LEU A 77 -8.89 16.63 -14.98
C LEU A 77 -7.49 16.01 -15.01
N VAL A 78 -7.17 15.24 -13.98
CA VAL A 78 -5.94 14.43 -13.89
C VAL A 78 -6.32 12.97 -13.74
N ILE A 79 -6.02 12.16 -14.75
CA ILE A 79 -6.30 10.72 -14.77
C ILE A 79 -5.02 9.94 -14.49
N HIS A 80 -4.89 9.45 -13.26
CA HIS A 80 -3.87 8.48 -12.84
C HIS A 80 -4.24 7.10 -13.37
N ASN A 81 -3.90 6.85 -14.63
CA ASN A 81 -4.14 5.59 -15.35
C ASN A 81 -2.90 4.70 -15.44
N ALA A 82 -1.69 5.27 -15.39
CA ALA A 82 -0.46 4.49 -15.46
C ALA A 82 -0.46 3.35 -14.44
N GLY A 83 0.03 2.19 -14.87
CA GLY A 83 0.15 1.04 -14.01
C GLY A 83 1.05 -0.02 -14.60
N LEU A 84 1.70 -0.76 -13.71
CA LEU A 84 2.45 -1.98 -13.99
C LEU A 84 1.74 -3.16 -13.33
N GLY A 85 1.94 -4.34 -13.89
CA GLY A 85 1.51 -5.61 -13.33
C GLY A 85 2.69 -6.57 -13.32
N TYR A 86 2.69 -7.51 -12.38
CA TYR A 86 3.56 -8.67 -12.37
C TYR A 86 2.73 -9.87 -11.96
N VAL A 87 2.90 -10.98 -12.69
CA VAL A 87 2.27 -12.27 -12.41
C VAL A 87 3.35 -13.25 -12.08
N GLY A 88 3.26 -13.85 -10.90
CA GLY A 88 4.18 -14.90 -10.50
C GLY A 88 4.26 -15.09 -9.00
N ALA A 89 5.06 -16.08 -8.60
CA ALA A 89 5.35 -16.33 -7.22
C ALA A 89 6.08 -15.13 -6.61
N ILE A 90 5.76 -14.79 -5.35
CA ILE A 90 6.38 -13.69 -4.60
C ILE A 90 7.91 -13.84 -4.56
N ALA A 91 8.41 -15.07 -4.42
CA ALA A 91 9.84 -15.37 -4.42
C ALA A 91 10.52 -15.20 -5.79
N ALA A 92 9.78 -15.37 -6.89
CA ALA A 92 10.30 -15.27 -8.25
C ALA A 92 10.36 -13.81 -8.77
N GLN A 93 9.78 -12.87 -8.02
CA GLN A 93 9.70 -11.49 -8.45
C GLN A 93 11.04 -10.76 -8.25
N PRO A 94 11.65 -10.16 -9.30
CA PRO A 94 12.83 -9.32 -9.15
C PRO A 94 12.56 -8.09 -8.27
N GLU A 95 13.56 -7.65 -7.52
CA GLU A 95 13.45 -6.51 -6.61
C GLU A 95 13.09 -5.20 -7.34
N ASP A 96 13.72 -4.95 -8.50
CA ASP A 96 13.42 -3.78 -9.33
C ASP A 96 11.95 -3.75 -9.78
N ASN A 97 11.36 -4.91 -10.09
CA ASN A 97 9.95 -5.01 -10.46
C ASN A 97 9.02 -4.71 -9.28
N LEU A 98 9.40 -5.14 -8.07
CA LEU A 98 8.65 -4.87 -6.85
C LEU A 98 8.63 -3.37 -6.56
N ARG A 99 9.81 -2.73 -6.62
CA ARG A 99 9.95 -1.28 -6.43
C ARG A 99 9.18 -0.51 -7.48
N ALA A 100 9.35 -0.85 -8.76
CA ALA A 100 8.64 -0.19 -9.86
C ALA A 100 7.11 -0.33 -9.73
N LEU A 101 6.58 -1.45 -9.24
CA LEU A 101 5.16 -1.59 -8.96
C LEU A 101 4.68 -0.60 -7.90
N VAL A 102 5.38 -0.52 -6.76
CA VAL A 102 5.03 0.43 -5.70
C VAL A 102 5.14 1.86 -6.22
N ASP A 103 6.19 2.15 -6.98
CA ASP A 103 6.45 3.50 -7.48
C ASP A 103 5.40 3.92 -8.51
N VAL A 104 5.14 3.12 -9.54
CA VAL A 104 4.20 3.49 -10.60
C VAL A 104 2.74 3.38 -10.17
N ASN A 105 2.35 2.34 -9.42
CA ASN A 105 0.94 2.11 -9.10
C ASN A 105 0.44 2.92 -7.90
N LEU A 106 1.34 3.37 -7.02
CA LEU A 106 0.99 4.03 -5.77
C LEU A 106 1.71 5.37 -5.60
N TRP A 107 3.04 5.38 -5.60
CA TRP A 107 3.78 6.59 -5.27
C TRP A 107 3.61 7.70 -6.31
N ALA A 108 3.74 7.41 -7.61
CA ALA A 108 3.57 8.36 -8.70
C ALA A 108 2.19 9.05 -8.64
N PRO A 109 1.05 8.33 -8.51
CA PRO A 109 -0.24 8.97 -8.25
C PRO A 109 -0.24 9.89 -7.03
N ILE A 110 0.39 9.50 -5.91
CA ILE A 110 0.46 10.32 -4.70
C ILE A 110 1.29 11.59 -4.93
N THR A 111 2.54 11.46 -5.39
CA THR A 111 3.44 12.61 -5.57
C THR A 111 2.95 13.57 -6.66
N LEU A 112 2.36 13.06 -7.75
CA LEU A 112 1.74 13.91 -8.76
C LEU A 112 0.50 14.63 -8.23
N THR A 113 -0.31 13.95 -7.42
CA THR A 113 -1.47 14.59 -6.79
C THR A 113 -1.05 15.71 -5.85
N HIS A 114 0.00 15.47 -5.05
CA HIS A 114 0.59 16.48 -4.18
C HIS A 114 1.10 17.68 -4.99
N ARG A 115 1.93 17.42 -6.01
CA ARG A 115 2.59 18.46 -6.80
C ARG A 115 1.66 19.27 -7.69
N LEU A 116 0.62 18.64 -8.23
CA LEU A 116 -0.33 19.26 -9.16
C LEU A 116 -1.59 19.78 -8.48
N TYR A 117 -1.70 19.67 -7.14
CA TYR A 117 -2.89 20.07 -6.40
C TYR A 117 -3.32 21.50 -6.70
N GLU A 118 -2.39 22.46 -6.69
CA GLU A 118 -2.71 23.87 -6.93
C GLU A 118 -3.23 24.14 -8.35
N ARG A 119 -2.70 23.46 -9.38
CA ARG A 119 -3.21 23.58 -10.75
C ARG A 119 -4.62 23.01 -10.88
N VAL A 120 -4.91 21.91 -10.17
CA VAL A 120 -6.25 21.33 -10.16
C VAL A 120 -7.21 22.19 -9.35
N ARG A 121 -6.76 22.76 -8.22
CA ARG A 121 -7.53 23.70 -7.40
C ARG A 121 -7.91 24.95 -8.18
N ALA A 122 -6.99 25.51 -8.97
CA ALA A 122 -7.26 26.67 -9.83
C ALA A 122 -8.40 26.42 -10.84
N ALA A 123 -8.58 25.18 -11.28
CA ALA A 123 -9.67 24.77 -12.18
C ALA A 123 -10.93 24.27 -11.44
N GLN A 124 -10.93 24.20 -10.10
CA GLN A 124 -11.90 23.41 -9.32
C GLN A 124 -12.04 21.97 -9.87
N GLY A 125 -10.92 21.41 -10.30
CA GLY A 125 -10.84 20.22 -11.11
C GLY A 125 -10.95 18.91 -10.33
N ARG A 126 -10.68 17.81 -11.04
CA ARG A 126 -10.85 16.46 -10.52
C ARG A 126 -9.61 15.59 -10.73
N PHE A 127 -9.21 14.89 -9.68
CA PHE A 127 -8.32 13.74 -9.79
C PHE A 127 -9.13 12.46 -9.98
N VAL A 128 -8.69 11.60 -10.89
CA VAL A 128 -9.27 10.27 -11.15
C VAL A 128 -8.19 9.22 -11.00
N PHE A 129 -8.45 8.20 -10.20
CA PHE A 129 -7.52 7.12 -9.91
C PHE A 129 -8.06 5.81 -10.46
N ILE A 130 -7.29 5.18 -11.35
CA ILE A 130 -7.64 3.88 -11.93
C ILE A 130 -7.08 2.76 -11.04
N SER A 131 -7.99 2.14 -10.30
CA SER A 131 -7.74 0.98 -9.46
C SER A 131 -8.28 -0.31 -10.09
N SER A 132 -8.25 -1.41 -9.34
CA SER A 132 -8.59 -2.75 -9.81
C SER A 132 -9.49 -3.46 -8.81
N VAL A 133 -10.34 -4.37 -9.31
CA VAL A 133 -11.06 -5.30 -8.43
C VAL A 133 -10.12 -6.19 -7.61
N ALA A 134 -8.88 -6.38 -8.06
CA ALA A 134 -7.82 -7.07 -7.34
C ALA A 134 -7.45 -6.42 -5.99
N ALA A 135 -7.79 -5.15 -5.76
CA ALA A 135 -7.63 -4.51 -4.45
C ALA A 135 -8.49 -5.18 -3.36
N ALA A 136 -9.64 -5.76 -3.74
CA ALA A 136 -10.61 -6.31 -2.82
C ALA A 136 -10.49 -7.83 -2.61
N ILE A 137 -9.81 -8.55 -3.49
CA ILE A 137 -9.72 -10.01 -3.45
C ILE A 137 -8.29 -10.48 -3.19
N PRO A 138 -8.10 -11.66 -2.57
CA PRO A 138 -6.79 -12.29 -2.58
C PRO A 138 -6.37 -12.63 -4.01
N ALA A 139 -5.14 -12.30 -4.35
CA ALA A 139 -4.56 -12.60 -5.65
C ALA A 139 -3.11 -13.07 -5.45
N PRO A 140 -2.87 -14.35 -5.13
CA PRO A 140 -1.54 -14.85 -4.75
C PRO A 140 -0.48 -14.59 -5.83
N ASP A 141 -0.82 -14.81 -7.11
CA ASP A 141 0.07 -14.56 -8.24
C ASP A 141 0.22 -13.06 -8.56
N TYR A 142 -0.56 -12.18 -7.91
CA TYR A 142 -0.55 -10.72 -8.06
C TYR A 142 -0.44 -10.05 -6.68
N ALA A 143 0.25 -10.68 -5.71
CA ALA A 143 0.19 -10.24 -4.32
C ALA A 143 0.67 -8.80 -4.13
N ILE A 144 1.74 -8.42 -4.85
CA ILE A 144 2.29 -7.07 -4.79
C ILE A 144 1.41 -6.08 -5.55
N TYR A 145 0.93 -6.46 -6.74
CA TYR A 145 -0.02 -5.64 -7.50
C TYR A 145 -1.30 -5.33 -6.69
N SER A 146 -1.94 -6.36 -6.11
CA SER A 146 -3.13 -6.21 -5.26
C SER A 146 -2.85 -5.33 -4.05
N ALA A 147 -1.67 -5.45 -3.43
CA ALA A 147 -1.24 -4.55 -2.36
C ALA A 147 -1.17 -3.08 -2.82
N THR A 148 -0.56 -2.80 -3.98
CA THR A 148 -0.48 -1.42 -4.50
C THR A 148 -1.84 -0.83 -4.84
N LYS A 149 -2.76 -1.62 -5.41
CA LYS A 149 -4.12 -1.16 -5.73
C LYS A 149 -4.98 -0.97 -4.48
N ALA A 150 -4.86 -1.84 -3.48
CA ALA A 150 -5.51 -1.63 -2.18
C ALA A 150 -4.95 -0.42 -1.43
N ALA A 151 -3.64 -0.17 -1.53
CA ALA A 151 -3.05 1.04 -0.98
C ALA A 151 -3.59 2.31 -1.68
N LEU A 152 -3.72 2.27 -3.01
CA LEU A 152 -4.32 3.37 -3.77
C LEU A 152 -5.77 3.62 -3.35
N ASP A 153 -6.56 2.57 -3.16
CA ASP A 153 -7.93 2.67 -2.64
C ASP A 153 -7.95 3.37 -1.27
N GLY A 154 -7.07 2.92 -0.36
CA GLY A 154 -6.91 3.50 0.98
C GLY A 154 -6.53 4.98 0.95
N PHE A 155 -5.55 5.34 0.12
CA PHE A 155 -5.14 6.74 -0.08
C PHE A 155 -6.32 7.61 -0.50
N VAL A 156 -6.99 7.24 -1.60
CA VAL A 156 -8.07 8.05 -2.19
C VAL A 156 -9.26 8.13 -1.24
N HIS A 157 -9.58 7.05 -0.54
CA HIS A 157 -10.67 7.03 0.43
C HIS A 157 -10.48 8.04 1.56
N ASN A 158 -9.27 8.07 2.13
CA ASN A 158 -8.94 8.96 3.23
C ASN A 158 -8.81 10.40 2.76
N TRP A 159 -8.12 10.64 1.64
CA TRP A 159 -7.96 11.98 1.11
C TRP A 159 -9.29 12.62 0.66
N ARG A 160 -10.23 11.84 0.13
CA ARG A 160 -11.61 12.33 -0.14
C ARG A 160 -12.32 12.85 1.09
N THR A 161 -12.05 12.29 2.27
CA THR A 161 -12.63 12.77 3.52
C THR A 161 -12.03 14.13 3.90
N GLU A 162 -10.74 14.34 3.62
CA GLU A 162 -10.05 15.63 3.79
C GLU A 162 -10.58 16.68 2.81
N LEU A 163 -10.69 16.35 1.52
CA LEU A 163 -11.22 17.26 0.49
C LEU A 163 -12.64 17.76 0.81
N ARG A 164 -13.49 16.88 1.34
CA ARG A 164 -14.85 17.26 1.77
C ARG A 164 -14.86 18.24 2.94
N ALA A 165 -13.86 18.17 3.82
CA ALA A 165 -13.73 19.07 4.95
C ALA A 165 -13.10 20.41 4.53
N ALA A 166 -12.11 20.38 3.63
CA ALA A 166 -11.42 21.58 3.13
C ALA A 166 -12.27 22.45 2.19
N GLN A 167 -13.32 21.89 1.56
CA GLN A 167 -14.22 22.60 0.64
C GLN A 167 -13.50 23.32 -0.52
N SER A 168 -12.34 22.83 -0.96
CA SER A 168 -11.47 23.51 -1.92
C SER A 168 -11.95 23.49 -3.38
N GLY A 169 -13.13 22.94 -3.66
CA GLY A 169 -13.62 22.67 -5.02
C GLY A 169 -12.97 21.46 -5.70
N VAL A 170 -11.80 21.01 -5.24
CA VAL A 170 -11.11 19.82 -5.77
C VAL A 170 -11.85 18.55 -5.41
N THR A 171 -12.04 17.67 -6.40
CA THR A 171 -12.64 16.35 -6.19
C THR A 171 -11.67 15.22 -6.54
N ALA A 172 -11.81 14.07 -5.90
CA ALA A 172 -11.04 12.87 -6.20
C ALA A 172 -11.98 11.68 -6.44
N GLN A 173 -11.84 10.94 -7.54
CA GLN A 173 -12.69 9.81 -7.89
C GLN A 173 -11.86 8.53 -8.05
N LEU A 174 -12.33 7.43 -7.47
CA LEU A 174 -11.70 6.11 -7.57
C LEU A 174 -12.53 5.22 -8.49
N ILE A 175 -11.92 4.63 -9.52
CA ILE A 175 -12.60 3.76 -10.47
C ILE A 175 -11.91 2.39 -10.47
N HIS A 176 -12.65 1.34 -10.14
CA HIS A 176 -12.16 -0.04 -10.17
C HIS A 176 -12.50 -0.71 -11.49
N LEU A 177 -11.48 -1.31 -12.10
CA LEU A 177 -11.61 -2.05 -13.34
C LEU A 177 -11.43 -3.55 -13.10
N GLY A 178 -12.09 -4.35 -13.94
CA GLY A 178 -11.73 -5.75 -14.13
C GLY A 178 -10.61 -5.90 -15.17
N ALA A 179 -10.31 -7.16 -15.52
CA ALA A 179 -9.36 -7.44 -16.57
C ALA A 179 -9.78 -6.78 -17.90
N THR A 180 -8.81 -6.15 -18.57
CA THR A 180 -8.99 -5.46 -19.85
C THR A 180 -7.92 -5.95 -20.81
N ARG A 181 -8.26 -6.05 -22.09
CA ARG A 181 -7.36 -6.52 -23.14
C ARG A 181 -6.28 -5.48 -23.47
N THR A 182 -5.24 -5.43 -22.65
CA THR A 182 -4.09 -4.52 -22.79
C THR A 182 -2.80 -5.31 -22.87
N ASN A 183 -1.71 -4.65 -23.27
CA ASN A 183 -0.36 -5.21 -23.25
C ASN A 183 0.23 -5.36 -21.84
N MET A 184 -0.50 -4.98 -20.78
CA MET A 184 -0.05 -5.18 -19.40
C MET A 184 0.20 -6.66 -19.10
N HIS A 185 -0.61 -7.57 -19.66
CA HIS A 185 -0.48 -9.02 -19.46
C HIS A 185 0.87 -9.54 -20.00
N ALA A 186 1.23 -9.15 -21.23
CA ALA A 186 2.52 -9.49 -21.84
C ALA A 186 3.71 -8.93 -21.04
N LYS A 187 3.57 -7.71 -20.52
CA LYS A 187 4.60 -7.05 -19.69
C LYS A 187 4.69 -7.63 -18.27
N SER A 188 3.62 -8.26 -17.80
CA SER A 188 3.53 -8.84 -16.46
C SER A 188 4.05 -10.27 -16.35
N GLY A 189 4.51 -10.87 -17.45
CA GLY A 189 5.00 -12.25 -17.49
C GLY A 189 3.89 -13.30 -17.52
N ALA A 190 2.64 -12.89 -17.80
CA ALA A 190 1.50 -13.80 -17.83
C ALA A 190 1.31 -14.42 -19.22
N ASP A 191 0.99 -15.72 -19.25
CA ASP A 191 0.54 -16.37 -20.47
C ASP A 191 -0.88 -15.87 -20.85
N PRO A 192 -1.04 -15.20 -22.02
CA PRO A 192 -2.33 -14.69 -22.47
C PRO A 192 -3.41 -15.77 -22.62
N ALA A 193 -3.03 -16.99 -23.01
CA ALA A 193 -3.96 -18.11 -23.19
C ALA A 193 -4.49 -18.60 -21.83
N ALA A 194 -3.59 -18.77 -20.84
CA ALA A 194 -3.93 -19.17 -19.48
C ALA A 194 -4.85 -18.16 -18.76
N LEU A 195 -4.79 -16.87 -19.14
CA LEU A 195 -5.65 -15.82 -18.59
C LEU A 195 -7.02 -15.69 -19.30
N GLY A 196 -7.25 -16.38 -20.41
CA GLY A 196 -8.45 -16.19 -21.22
C GLY A 196 -8.54 -14.79 -21.83
N TRP A 197 -7.40 -14.22 -22.23
CA TRP A 197 -7.23 -12.82 -22.66
C TRP A 197 -8.23 -12.35 -23.72
N GLU A 198 -8.61 -13.23 -24.66
CA GLU A 198 -9.56 -12.93 -25.73
C GLU A 198 -10.95 -12.55 -25.21
N ARG A 199 -11.33 -13.07 -24.04
CA ARG A 199 -12.63 -12.79 -23.38
C ARG A 199 -12.66 -11.42 -22.72
N PHE A 200 -11.51 -10.74 -22.57
CA PHE A 200 -11.47 -9.43 -21.94
C PHE A 200 -11.95 -8.33 -22.89
N PRO A 201 -12.69 -7.34 -22.37
CA PRO A 201 -13.18 -6.22 -23.17
C PRO A 201 -12.01 -5.39 -23.72
N PRO A 202 -12.16 -4.79 -24.92
CA PRO A 202 -11.13 -3.98 -25.53
C PRO A 202 -10.96 -2.62 -24.80
N PRO A 203 -9.77 -1.99 -24.86
CA PRO A 203 -9.51 -0.74 -24.15
C PRO A 203 -10.44 0.41 -24.53
N ALA A 204 -10.85 0.52 -25.79
CA ALA A 204 -11.76 1.57 -26.27
C ALA A 204 -13.13 1.50 -25.57
N GLU A 205 -13.65 0.30 -25.33
CA GLU A 205 -14.92 0.12 -24.61
C GLU A 205 -14.77 0.54 -23.15
N ILE A 206 -13.69 0.13 -22.50
CA ILE A 206 -13.40 0.48 -21.11
C ILE A 206 -13.17 2.00 -20.96
N ALA A 207 -12.45 2.63 -21.89
CA ALA A 207 -12.24 4.08 -21.91
C ALA A 207 -13.57 4.85 -22.01
N ARG A 208 -14.52 4.42 -22.85
CA ARG A 208 -15.88 5.01 -22.90
C ARG A 208 -16.62 4.88 -21.58
N LYS A 209 -16.56 3.70 -20.94
CA LYS A 209 -17.19 3.46 -19.63
C LYS A 209 -16.54 4.31 -18.52
N ILE A 210 -15.21 4.47 -18.55
CA ILE A 210 -14.47 5.35 -17.65
C ILE A 210 -14.91 6.80 -17.87
N ALA A 211 -14.87 7.31 -19.09
CA ALA A 211 -15.25 8.69 -19.39
C ALA A 211 -16.71 9.00 -19.00
N LYS A 212 -17.64 8.04 -19.20
CA LYS A 212 -19.03 8.15 -18.71
C LYS A 212 -19.09 8.22 -17.19
N THR A 213 -18.27 7.42 -16.49
CA THR A 213 -18.18 7.41 -15.02
C THR A 213 -17.58 8.72 -14.49
N ILE A 214 -16.56 9.26 -15.17
CA ILE A 214 -15.94 10.55 -14.84
C ILE A 214 -16.92 11.70 -14.99
N ALA A 215 -17.82 11.65 -15.98
CA ALA A 215 -18.84 12.69 -16.16
C ALA A 215 -19.90 12.72 -15.04
N GLY A 216 -20.03 11.65 -14.25
CA GLY A 216 -20.97 11.56 -13.14
C GLY A 216 -20.44 12.15 -11.83
N PRO A 217 -21.12 11.85 -10.71
CA PRO A 217 -20.66 12.21 -9.37
C PRO A 217 -19.27 11.62 -9.11
N ALA A 218 -18.42 12.35 -8.38
CA ALA A 218 -17.09 11.90 -7.99
C ALA A 218 -17.12 10.75 -6.95
N ALA A 219 -18.16 9.93 -6.90
CA ALA A 219 -18.23 8.76 -6.03
C ALA A 219 -17.32 7.63 -6.57
N PRO A 220 -16.75 6.78 -5.69
CA PRO A 220 -16.09 5.57 -6.11
C PRO A 220 -17.01 4.69 -6.96
N ALA A 221 -16.50 4.12 -8.02
CA ALA A 221 -17.27 3.30 -8.95
C ALA A 221 -16.50 2.04 -9.34
N THR A 222 -17.23 1.00 -9.73
CA THR A 222 -16.65 -0.23 -10.28
C THR A 222 -17.33 -0.51 -11.62
N ILE A 223 -16.53 -0.66 -12.68
CA ILE A 223 -17.05 -0.78 -14.04
C ILE A 223 -17.46 -2.22 -14.33
N GLY A 224 -18.72 -2.43 -14.69
CA GLY A 224 -19.30 -3.74 -15.03
C GLY A 224 -19.96 -4.44 -13.84
N LEU A 225 -21.10 -5.11 -14.08
CA LEU A 225 -21.90 -5.75 -13.03
C LEU A 225 -21.15 -6.91 -12.36
N GLY A 226 -20.49 -7.78 -13.13
CA GLY A 226 -19.68 -8.87 -12.57
C GLY A 226 -18.54 -8.35 -11.69
N ASN A 227 -17.84 -7.30 -12.15
CA ASN A 227 -16.78 -6.67 -11.36
C ASN A 227 -17.30 -6.01 -10.08
N ARG A 228 -18.51 -5.41 -10.11
CA ARG A 228 -19.17 -4.88 -8.90
C ARG A 228 -19.43 -5.99 -7.90
N LEU A 229 -19.92 -7.14 -8.36
CA LEU A 229 -20.15 -8.30 -7.51
C LEU A 229 -18.84 -8.84 -6.92
N VAL A 230 -17.79 -9.01 -7.74
CA VAL A 230 -16.47 -9.47 -7.28
C VAL A 230 -15.86 -8.51 -6.26
N TYR A 231 -15.85 -7.21 -6.54
CA TYR A 231 -15.32 -6.21 -5.61
C TYR A 231 -16.12 -6.18 -4.31
N TRP A 232 -17.45 -6.20 -4.41
CA TRP A 232 -18.33 -6.22 -3.25
C TRP A 232 -18.13 -7.46 -2.40
N THR A 233 -18.09 -8.65 -3.00
CA THR A 233 -17.86 -9.92 -2.28
C THR A 233 -16.47 -9.98 -1.66
N GLY A 234 -15.43 -9.52 -2.35
CA GLY A 234 -14.08 -9.40 -1.78
C GLY A 234 -14.01 -8.50 -0.55
N ARG A 235 -14.83 -7.43 -0.51
CA ARG A 235 -14.93 -6.54 0.65
C ARG A 235 -15.88 -7.02 1.74
N LYS A 236 -17.00 -7.64 1.41
CA LYS A 236 -18.12 -7.97 2.33
C LYS A 236 -18.16 -9.43 2.76
N VAL A 237 -17.47 -10.31 2.07
CA VAL A 237 -17.34 -11.73 2.42
C VAL A 237 -15.91 -12.22 2.10
N PRO A 238 -14.86 -11.61 2.69
CA PRO A 238 -13.48 -11.92 2.33
C PRO A 238 -13.12 -13.39 2.54
N GLN A 239 -13.71 -14.03 3.56
CA GLN A 239 -13.50 -15.46 3.85
C GLN A 239 -13.97 -16.39 2.74
N LEU A 240 -15.03 -16.01 2.01
CA LEU A 240 -15.51 -16.78 0.86
C LEU A 240 -14.51 -16.69 -0.29
N MET A 241 -14.02 -15.48 -0.59
CA MET A 241 -13.02 -15.27 -1.64
C MET A 241 -11.70 -15.96 -1.31
N ASP A 242 -11.27 -15.95 -0.04
CA ASP A 242 -10.10 -16.70 0.43
C ASP A 242 -10.24 -18.21 0.23
N ARG A 243 -11.46 -18.77 0.34
CA ARG A 243 -11.73 -20.20 0.11
C ARG A 243 -11.76 -20.57 -1.37
N LEU A 244 -12.23 -19.66 -2.22
CA LEU A 244 -12.35 -19.86 -3.67
C LEU A 244 -11.05 -19.60 -4.42
N ALA A 245 -10.08 -18.93 -3.79
CA ALA A 245 -8.81 -18.62 -4.42
C ALA A 245 -8.02 -19.91 -4.76
N PRO A 246 -7.51 -20.05 -6.00
CA PRO A 246 -6.76 -21.23 -6.41
C PRO A 246 -5.49 -21.36 -5.56
N ARG A 247 -5.25 -22.58 -5.04
CA ARG A 247 -3.99 -22.91 -4.36
C ARG A 247 -2.95 -23.23 -5.42
N ARG A 248 -1.88 -22.45 -5.49
CA ARG A 248 -0.70 -22.75 -6.32
C ARG A 248 0.52 -22.95 -5.44
N GLN A 249 1.41 -23.84 -5.87
CA GLN A 249 2.70 -24.06 -5.22
C GLN A 249 3.60 -22.84 -5.44
N LEU A 250 4.14 -22.27 -4.36
CA LEU A 250 5.23 -21.32 -4.43
C LEU A 250 6.48 -22.00 -5.00
N SER A 251 7.12 -21.37 -5.99
CA SER A 251 8.50 -21.69 -6.39
C SER A 251 9.47 -21.04 -5.40
N GLY A 252 9.87 -21.79 -4.37
CA GLY A 252 10.84 -21.34 -3.38
C GLY A 252 11.09 -22.46 -2.38
N SER A 253 12.36 -22.73 -2.05
CA SER A 253 12.73 -23.77 -1.11
C SER A 253 12.56 -23.25 0.32
N ALA A 254 11.36 -23.43 0.89
CA ALA A 254 11.22 -23.35 2.34
C ALA A 254 12.20 -24.36 2.93
N ARG A 255 13.14 -23.88 3.74
CA ARG A 255 14.10 -24.77 4.40
C ARG A 255 13.36 -25.53 5.50
N PRO A 256 13.61 -26.85 5.66
CA PRO A 256 13.08 -27.59 6.79
C PRO A 256 13.50 -26.89 8.07
N ARG A 257 12.60 -26.89 9.06
CA ARG A 257 12.91 -26.32 10.37
C ARG A 257 14.14 -27.04 10.93
N PRO A 258 15.24 -26.34 11.24
CA PRO A 258 16.41 -26.97 11.85
C PRO A 258 16.04 -27.51 13.25
N ALA A 259 16.70 -28.59 13.67
CA ALA A 259 16.62 -29.05 15.05
C ALA A 259 17.26 -27.98 15.96
N GLY A 260 16.49 -27.40 16.87
CA GLY A 260 16.99 -26.34 17.75
C GLY A 260 15.92 -25.33 18.19
N GLN A 261 16.40 -24.25 18.80
CA GLN A 261 15.59 -23.15 19.27
C GLN A 261 14.87 -22.44 18.11
N ALA A 262 13.60 -22.09 18.31
CA ALA A 262 12.83 -21.38 17.28
C ALA A 262 13.34 -19.94 17.10
N HIS A 263 13.30 -19.40 15.88
CA HIS A 263 13.82 -18.07 15.57
C HIS A 263 12.71 -17.08 15.19
N CYS A 264 12.70 -15.89 15.81
CA CYS A 264 11.76 -14.81 15.51
C CYS A 264 12.50 -13.55 15.04
N VAL A 265 12.14 -13.04 13.87
CA VAL A 265 12.68 -11.79 13.30
C VAL A 265 11.64 -10.68 13.42
N ILE A 266 12.00 -9.52 13.96
CA ILE A 266 11.08 -8.41 14.24
C ILE A 266 11.62 -7.09 13.67
N THR A 267 10.83 -6.38 12.85
CA THR A 267 11.18 -5.03 12.38
C THR A 267 10.64 -3.94 13.30
N GLY A 268 11.36 -2.81 13.44
CA GLY A 268 11.02 -1.73 14.37
C GLY A 268 11.16 -2.16 15.82
N ALA A 269 12.19 -2.95 16.11
CA ALA A 269 12.35 -3.72 17.34
C ALA A 269 12.94 -2.95 18.53
N ALA A 270 13.44 -1.72 18.34
CA ALA A 270 14.11 -0.98 19.42
C ALA A 270 13.16 -0.09 20.25
N GLY A 271 11.85 -0.08 19.95
CA GLY A 271 10.89 0.71 20.73
C GLY A 271 9.44 0.24 20.65
N GLY A 272 8.62 0.72 21.58
CA GLY A 272 7.18 0.50 21.59
C GLY A 272 6.78 -0.97 21.47
N ILE A 273 5.93 -1.28 20.48
CA ILE A 273 5.42 -2.63 20.24
C ILE A 273 6.53 -3.60 19.83
N GLY A 274 7.49 -3.16 19.01
CA GLY A 274 8.56 -4.05 18.52
C GLY A 274 9.49 -4.49 19.64
N ARG A 275 9.86 -3.57 20.53
CA ARG A 275 10.64 -3.92 21.73
C ARG A 275 9.86 -4.90 22.60
N ALA A 276 8.60 -4.62 22.89
CA ALA A 276 7.75 -5.54 23.66
C ALA A 276 7.64 -6.94 23.01
N LEU A 277 7.62 -7.02 21.67
CA LEU A 277 7.66 -8.28 20.94
C LEU A 277 9.00 -9.01 21.12
N MET A 278 10.13 -8.30 21.12
CA MET A 278 11.43 -8.92 21.38
C MET A 278 11.44 -9.65 22.72
N PHE A 279 10.99 -8.98 23.79
CA PHE A 279 10.86 -9.60 25.12
C PHE A 279 9.84 -10.74 25.11
N ALA A 280 8.63 -10.54 24.59
CA ALA A 280 7.59 -11.57 24.61
C ALA A 280 8.00 -12.86 23.88
N PHE A 281 8.66 -12.76 22.72
CA PHE A 281 9.14 -13.94 21.99
C PHE A 281 10.36 -14.57 22.65
N ALA A 282 11.28 -13.77 23.20
CA ALA A 282 12.42 -14.30 23.96
C ALA A 282 11.97 -15.06 25.23
N ASP A 283 10.97 -14.54 25.97
CA ASP A 283 10.33 -15.20 27.13
C ASP A 283 9.72 -16.55 26.75
N ALA A 284 9.19 -16.64 25.53
CA ALA A 284 8.60 -17.84 24.99
C ALA A 284 9.63 -18.84 24.44
N GLY A 285 10.94 -18.56 24.64
CA GLY A 285 12.03 -19.44 24.26
C GLY A 285 12.49 -19.29 22.81
N TYR A 286 12.13 -18.22 22.11
CA TYR A 286 12.67 -17.95 20.77
C TYR A 286 14.06 -17.27 20.88
N ALA A 287 14.97 -17.61 19.97
CA ALA A 287 16.05 -16.70 19.62
C ALA A 287 15.43 -15.53 18.84
N VAL A 288 15.80 -14.29 19.16
CA VAL A 288 15.17 -13.10 18.57
C VAL A 288 16.19 -12.24 17.80
N THR A 289 15.87 -11.91 16.55
CA THR A 289 16.63 -10.94 15.76
C THR A 289 15.76 -9.71 15.51
N GLY A 290 16.16 -8.57 16.07
CA GLY A 290 15.46 -7.31 15.89
C GLY A 290 16.13 -6.44 14.83
N ILE A 291 15.34 -5.67 14.09
CA ILE A 291 15.82 -4.70 13.10
C ILE A 291 15.29 -3.33 13.49
N ASP A 292 16.18 -2.36 13.63
CA ASP A 292 15.80 -0.96 13.88
C ASP A 292 16.87 0.00 13.34
N ARG A 293 16.50 1.25 13.05
CA ARG A 293 17.47 2.25 12.59
C ARG A 293 18.20 2.94 13.74
N ASP A 294 17.63 2.87 14.94
CA ASP A 294 18.16 3.53 16.12
C ASP A 294 19.20 2.63 16.80
N ALA A 295 20.48 2.82 16.43
CA ALA A 295 21.58 2.00 16.92
C ALA A 295 21.69 1.98 18.45
N ALA A 296 21.46 3.12 19.12
CA ALA A 296 21.58 3.22 20.57
C ALA A 296 20.49 2.42 21.28
N ARG A 297 19.22 2.61 20.90
CA ARG A 297 18.11 1.84 21.49
C ARG A 297 18.16 0.36 21.10
N ALA A 298 18.70 0.05 19.93
CA ALA A 298 18.94 -1.32 19.51
C ALA A 298 19.97 -2.00 20.41
N ALA A 299 21.14 -1.38 20.59
CA ALA A 299 22.18 -1.90 21.49
C ALA A 299 21.67 -2.09 22.92
N GLN A 300 20.90 -1.12 23.44
CA GLN A 300 20.26 -1.25 24.76
C GLN A 300 19.32 -2.46 24.83
N THR A 301 18.43 -2.61 23.85
CA THR A 301 17.45 -3.72 23.83
C THR A 301 18.15 -5.08 23.75
N GLN A 302 19.24 -5.18 22.98
CA GLN A 302 20.05 -6.39 22.89
C GLN A 302 20.71 -6.72 24.23
N ALA A 303 21.39 -5.74 24.85
CA ALA A 303 22.09 -5.93 26.11
C ALA A 303 21.13 -6.42 27.21
N GLU A 304 19.97 -5.78 27.36
CA GLU A 304 18.98 -6.20 28.37
C GLU A 304 18.50 -7.64 28.17
N LEU A 305 18.27 -8.09 26.92
CA LEU A 305 17.86 -9.47 26.67
C LEU A 305 18.99 -10.46 26.94
N VAL A 306 20.22 -10.12 26.54
CA VAL A 306 21.41 -10.96 26.78
C VAL A 306 21.71 -11.09 28.27
N ASP A 307 21.61 -10.01 29.04
CA ASP A 307 21.79 -10.02 30.50
C ASP A 307 20.74 -10.91 31.21
N MET A 308 19.55 -11.03 30.62
CA MET A 308 18.50 -11.96 31.08
C MET A 308 18.73 -13.42 30.61
N GLY A 309 19.87 -13.72 29.97
CA GLY A 309 20.21 -15.03 29.44
C GLY A 309 19.42 -15.42 28.19
N ARG A 310 18.88 -14.45 27.44
CA ARG A 310 18.03 -14.70 26.28
C ARG A 310 18.80 -14.43 24.99
N PRO A 311 18.85 -15.39 24.05
CA PRO A 311 19.52 -15.19 22.76
C PRO A 311 18.86 -14.08 21.95
N ALA A 312 19.56 -12.96 21.80
CA ALA A 312 19.07 -11.80 21.07
C ALA A 312 20.18 -11.15 20.24
N GLN A 313 19.83 -10.74 19.02
CA GLN A 313 20.69 -9.95 18.14
C GLN A 313 19.89 -8.77 17.57
N MET A 314 20.56 -7.65 17.34
CA MET A 314 20.00 -6.49 16.67
C MET A 314 20.80 -6.15 15.41
N LEU A 315 20.09 -5.93 14.31
CA LEU A 315 20.64 -5.44 13.04
C LEU A 315 20.22 -3.97 12.89
N VAL A 316 21.21 -3.09 12.73
CA VAL A 316 20.96 -1.67 12.49
C VAL A 316 20.74 -1.44 11.01
N ALA A 317 19.57 -0.91 10.64
CA ALA A 317 19.21 -0.64 9.24
C ALA A 317 18.10 0.40 9.11
N ASP A 318 18.21 1.28 8.12
CA ASP A 318 17.13 2.16 7.70
C ASP A 318 16.33 1.50 6.57
N LEU A 319 15.08 1.15 6.86
CA LEU A 319 14.16 0.52 5.91
C LEU A 319 13.73 1.45 4.75
N THR A 320 14.14 2.72 4.75
CA THR A 320 14.00 3.62 3.60
C THR A 320 15.15 3.51 2.60
N ASN A 321 16.26 2.85 2.97
CA ASN A 321 17.45 2.69 2.15
C ASN A 321 17.46 1.31 1.45
N ALA A 322 17.56 1.31 0.12
CA ALA A 322 17.57 0.08 -0.67
C ALA A 322 18.80 -0.81 -0.41
N GLY A 323 19.97 -0.21 -0.19
CA GLY A 323 21.19 -0.95 0.15
C GLY A 323 21.08 -1.64 1.51
N ASP A 324 20.44 -1.00 2.49
CA ASP A 324 20.15 -1.63 3.79
C ASP A 324 19.17 -2.80 3.66
N LEU A 325 18.12 -2.69 2.82
CA LEU A 325 17.21 -3.81 2.57
C LEU A 325 17.91 -5.01 1.92
N GLN A 326 18.81 -4.76 0.97
CA GLN A 326 19.60 -5.80 0.32
C GLN A 326 20.58 -6.45 1.32
N ARG A 327 21.25 -5.66 2.15
CA ARG A 327 22.14 -6.16 3.21
C ARG A 327 21.38 -7.00 4.24
N LEU A 328 20.24 -6.50 4.72
CA LEU A 328 19.36 -7.23 5.65
C LEU A 328 18.92 -8.58 5.08
N ALA A 329 18.58 -8.65 3.78
CA ALA A 329 18.21 -9.92 3.16
C ALA A 329 19.33 -10.96 3.28
N SER A 330 20.57 -10.58 2.95
CA SER A 330 21.74 -11.44 3.04
C SER A 330 22.07 -11.84 4.48
N GLU A 331 22.07 -10.88 5.41
CA GLU A 331 22.33 -11.12 6.83
C GLU A 331 21.29 -12.08 7.44
N LEU A 332 20.00 -11.87 7.16
CA LEU A 332 18.93 -12.73 7.67
C LEU A 332 18.93 -14.12 7.03
N ALA A 333 19.34 -14.26 5.77
CA ALA A 333 19.45 -15.56 5.11
C ALA A 333 20.64 -16.40 5.61
N ALA A 334 21.64 -15.76 6.23
CA ALA A 334 22.75 -16.43 6.89
C ALA A 334 22.38 -16.92 8.31
N LEU A 335 21.31 -16.41 8.91
CA LEU A 335 20.76 -16.87 10.18
C LEU A 335 19.90 -18.14 9.99
N PRO A 336 19.59 -18.88 11.08
CA PRO A 336 18.57 -19.91 11.02
C PRO A 336 17.25 -19.37 10.41
N PRO A 337 16.55 -20.12 9.55
CA PRO A 337 15.31 -19.66 8.94
C PRO A 337 14.29 -19.22 10.00
N ALA A 338 13.64 -18.08 9.78
CA ALA A 338 12.69 -17.54 10.73
C ALA A 338 11.45 -18.43 10.85
N ASP A 339 11.13 -18.90 12.05
CA ASP A 339 9.85 -19.52 12.38
C ASP A 339 8.74 -18.46 12.43
N VAL A 340 9.11 -17.23 12.82
CA VAL A 340 8.20 -16.08 12.88
C VAL A 340 8.90 -14.85 12.29
N LEU A 341 8.26 -14.18 11.33
CA LEU A 341 8.71 -12.90 10.77
C LEU A 341 7.65 -11.84 11.08
N VAL A 342 7.98 -10.83 11.89
CA VAL A 342 7.07 -9.77 12.30
C VAL A 342 7.41 -8.45 11.61
N HIS A 343 6.57 -8.07 10.65
CA HIS A 343 6.57 -6.75 10.04
C HIS A 343 5.84 -5.76 10.95
N ASN A 344 6.57 -5.24 11.95
CA ASN A 344 6.07 -4.28 12.93
C ASN A 344 6.53 -2.83 12.67
N ALA A 345 7.64 -2.62 11.98
CA ALA A 345 8.14 -1.28 11.66
C ALA A 345 7.03 -0.40 11.07
N GLY A 346 6.91 0.82 11.59
CA GLY A 346 5.80 1.69 11.25
C GLY A 346 6.06 3.14 11.61
N ILE A 347 6.00 4.02 10.61
CA ILE A 347 6.02 5.48 10.77
C ILE A 347 4.75 6.09 10.17
N SER A 348 4.48 7.35 10.51
CA SER A 348 3.32 8.09 10.00
C SER A 348 3.75 9.50 9.60
N CYS A 349 2.91 10.12 8.77
CA CYS A 349 2.95 11.52 8.41
C CYS A 349 1.52 12.02 8.62
N VAL A 350 1.33 12.87 9.63
CA VAL A 350 0.01 13.36 10.05
C VAL A 350 -0.09 14.85 9.77
N GLY A 351 -1.22 15.23 9.19
CA GLY A 351 -1.55 16.56 8.71
C GLY A 351 -2.41 16.47 7.45
N PRO A 352 -2.96 17.59 6.97
CA PRO A 352 -3.59 17.64 5.66
C PRO A 352 -2.63 17.14 4.57
N PHE A 353 -3.10 16.27 3.68
CA PHE A 353 -2.27 15.60 2.68
C PHE A 353 -1.38 16.55 1.87
N VAL A 354 -1.95 17.66 1.38
CA VAL A 354 -1.27 18.61 0.50
C VAL A 354 -0.25 19.50 1.24
N HIS A 355 -0.41 19.68 2.54
CA HIS A 355 0.50 20.48 3.38
C HIS A 355 1.55 19.61 4.09
N SER A 356 1.40 18.29 4.06
CA SER A 356 2.34 17.36 4.69
C SER A 356 3.61 17.21 3.85
N PRO A 357 4.83 17.17 4.46
CA PRO A 357 6.08 17.09 3.71
C PRO A 357 6.18 15.83 2.84
N ILE A 358 6.32 16.00 1.52
CA ILE A 358 6.31 14.89 0.56
C ILE A 358 7.41 13.85 0.84
N ARG A 359 8.59 14.28 1.31
CA ARG A 359 9.67 13.37 1.71
C ARG A 359 9.27 12.45 2.86
N GLN A 360 8.55 12.97 3.86
CA GLN A 360 8.04 12.15 4.97
C GLN A 360 6.96 11.18 4.50
N GLN A 361 6.08 11.64 3.59
CA GLN A 361 5.07 10.77 2.98
C GLN A 361 5.74 9.62 2.20
N ARG A 362 6.84 9.88 1.49
CA ARG A 362 7.64 8.84 0.84
C ARG A 362 8.16 7.83 1.85
N SER A 363 8.80 8.28 2.92
CA SER A 363 9.32 7.39 3.97
C SER A 363 8.22 6.50 4.56
N VAL A 364 6.98 6.99 4.70
CA VAL A 364 5.85 6.17 5.15
C VAL A 364 5.58 5.01 4.19
N VAL A 365 5.59 5.26 2.88
CA VAL A 365 5.45 4.20 1.86
C VAL A 365 6.60 3.20 1.92
N GLU A 366 7.84 3.67 2.06
CA GLU A 366 9.01 2.80 2.17
C GLU A 366 8.91 1.85 3.36
N VAL A 367 8.77 2.40 4.57
CA VAL A 367 8.85 1.63 5.82
C VAL A 367 7.63 0.73 6.00
N ASN A 368 6.43 1.25 5.73
CA ASN A 368 5.21 0.55 6.11
C ASN A 368 4.73 -0.45 5.05
N LEU A 369 5.17 -0.31 3.80
CA LEU A 369 4.69 -1.12 2.68
C LEU A 369 5.82 -1.73 1.87
N LEU A 370 6.75 -0.95 1.31
CA LEU A 370 7.80 -1.51 0.47
C LEU A 370 8.69 -2.50 1.24
N ALA A 371 9.21 -2.10 2.40
CA ALA A 371 10.12 -2.92 3.17
C ALA A 371 9.51 -4.29 3.57
N PRO A 372 8.26 -4.37 4.08
CA PRO A 372 7.59 -5.66 4.29
C PRO A 372 7.48 -6.53 3.04
N LEU A 373 7.15 -5.93 1.89
CA LEU A 373 7.05 -6.65 0.61
C LEU A 373 8.42 -7.20 0.18
N ALA A 374 9.44 -6.35 0.18
CA ALA A 374 10.80 -6.67 -0.25
C ALA A 374 11.47 -7.70 0.65
N LEU A 375 11.44 -7.50 1.97
CA LEU A 375 12.02 -8.44 2.94
C LEU A 375 11.35 -9.81 2.85
N THR A 376 10.01 -9.86 2.73
CA THR A 376 9.31 -11.15 2.59
C THR A 376 9.70 -11.85 1.28
N ALA A 377 9.74 -11.13 0.15
CA ALA A 377 10.13 -11.71 -1.13
C ALA A 377 11.58 -12.24 -1.11
N ASN A 378 12.50 -11.47 -0.55
CA ASN A 378 13.91 -11.83 -0.44
C ASN A 378 14.12 -13.04 0.48
N LEU A 379 13.49 -13.07 1.66
CA LEU A 379 13.59 -14.21 2.58
C LEU A 379 12.97 -15.49 2.00
N LEU A 380 11.85 -15.39 1.27
CA LEU A 380 11.28 -16.53 0.58
C LEU A 380 12.21 -17.05 -0.53
N ARG A 381 12.86 -16.14 -1.28
CA ARG A 381 13.79 -16.51 -2.35
C ARG A 381 15.06 -17.17 -1.84
N GLN A 382 15.60 -16.69 -0.72
CA GLN A 382 16.86 -17.15 -0.15
C GLN A 382 16.70 -18.27 0.90
N GLY A 383 15.46 -18.70 1.18
CA GLY A 383 15.18 -19.75 2.16
C GLY A 383 15.31 -19.31 3.62
N GLY A 384 15.21 -18.00 3.89
CA GLY A 384 15.27 -17.39 5.22
C GLY A 384 13.96 -17.48 6.03
N LEU A 385 12.90 -18.08 5.48
CA LEU A 385 11.66 -18.40 6.20
C LEU A 385 11.54 -19.92 6.35
N ALA A 386 11.29 -20.40 7.57
CA ALA A 386 11.15 -21.81 7.86
C ALA A 386 9.89 -22.42 7.23
N ALA A 387 9.95 -23.69 6.85
CA ALA A 387 8.77 -24.45 6.46
C ALA A 387 7.72 -24.44 7.59
N GLY A 388 6.48 -24.08 7.26
CA GLY A 388 5.43 -23.91 8.28
C GLY A 388 5.54 -22.65 9.16
N GLY A 389 6.48 -21.74 8.85
CA GLY A 389 6.68 -20.47 9.54
C GLY A 389 5.49 -19.51 9.44
N THR A 390 5.49 -18.48 10.28
CA THR A 390 4.40 -17.49 10.37
C THR A 390 4.90 -16.08 10.05
N VAL A 391 4.34 -15.46 9.02
CA VAL A 391 4.52 -14.03 8.77
C VAL A 391 3.44 -13.24 9.50
N VAL A 392 3.83 -12.27 10.31
CA VAL A 392 2.94 -11.37 11.05
C VAL A 392 3.02 -9.98 10.41
N CYS A 393 1.90 -9.52 9.85
CA CYS A 393 1.79 -8.17 9.29
C CYS A 393 1.03 -7.27 10.27
N VAL A 394 1.72 -6.30 10.88
CA VAL A 394 1.09 -5.30 11.76
C VAL A 394 0.51 -4.17 10.89
N SER A 395 -0.76 -4.32 10.54
CA SER A 395 -1.56 -3.32 9.85
C SER A 395 -2.06 -2.27 10.88
N SER A 396 -3.30 -1.80 10.77
CA SER A 396 -3.89 -0.83 11.69
C SER A 396 -5.41 -0.90 11.68
N LEU A 397 -6.03 -0.55 12.80
CA LEU A 397 -7.48 -0.36 12.86
C LEU A 397 -7.99 0.65 11.81
N SER A 398 -7.13 1.57 11.34
CA SER A 398 -7.44 2.50 10.23
C SER A 398 -7.94 1.80 8.97
N HIS A 399 -7.61 0.52 8.78
CA HIS A 399 -8.11 -0.28 7.67
C HIS A 399 -9.65 -0.35 7.62
N PHE A 400 -10.29 -0.34 8.79
CA PHE A 400 -11.74 -0.44 8.91
C PHE A 400 -12.41 0.93 9.06
N VAL A 401 -11.74 1.87 9.72
CA VAL A 401 -12.35 3.15 10.11
C VAL A 401 -11.87 4.34 9.29
N GLY A 402 -10.79 4.19 8.51
CA GLY A 402 -10.06 5.30 7.91
C GLY A 402 -9.14 6.00 8.91
N TYR A 403 -8.32 6.91 8.40
CA TYR A 403 -7.46 7.80 9.17
C TYR A 403 -7.25 9.10 8.39
N PRO A 404 -8.29 9.95 8.23
CA PRO A 404 -8.15 11.22 7.53
C PRO A 404 -7.17 12.13 8.29
N GLY A 405 -6.35 12.87 7.56
CA GLY A 405 -5.17 13.57 8.12
C GLY A 405 -3.94 12.67 8.20
N ALA A 406 -4.00 11.47 7.63
CA ALA A 406 -2.89 10.52 7.51
C ALA A 406 -3.13 9.58 6.31
N ALA A 407 -3.61 10.13 5.19
CA ALA A 407 -4.05 9.37 4.03
C ALA A 407 -2.99 8.39 3.50
N VAL A 408 -1.71 8.79 3.45
CA VAL A 408 -0.62 7.92 3.01
C VAL A 408 -0.32 6.80 4.02
N TYR A 409 -0.42 7.07 5.33
CA TYR A 409 -0.31 6.01 6.32
C TYR A 409 -1.43 4.97 6.14
N ALA A 410 -2.68 5.42 6.03
CA ALA A 410 -3.81 4.52 5.83
C ALA A 410 -3.65 3.68 4.55
N ALA A 411 -3.19 4.31 3.45
CA ALA A 411 -2.84 3.63 2.21
C ALA A 411 -1.86 2.46 2.44
N THR A 412 -0.75 2.71 3.15
CA THR A 412 0.25 1.66 3.41
C THR A 412 -0.31 0.50 4.24
N LYS A 413 -1.17 0.78 5.22
CA LYS A 413 -1.77 -0.24 6.09
C LYS A 413 -2.85 -1.05 5.37
N ASP A 414 -3.58 -0.43 4.43
CA ASP A 414 -4.51 -1.12 3.53
C ASP A 414 -3.79 -2.02 2.53
N GLY A 415 -2.71 -1.51 1.94
CA GLY A 415 -1.84 -2.30 1.06
C GLY A 415 -1.24 -3.51 1.77
N LEU A 416 -0.72 -3.33 2.99
CA LEU A 416 -0.16 -4.41 3.78
C LEU A 416 -1.21 -5.46 4.18
N ALA A 417 -2.44 -5.03 4.48
CA ALA A 417 -3.55 -5.96 4.77
C ALA A 417 -3.96 -6.77 3.52
N ALA A 418 -4.02 -6.14 2.35
CA ALA A 418 -4.28 -6.84 1.09
C ALA A 418 -3.15 -7.82 0.74
N TYR A 419 -1.90 -7.39 0.89
CA TYR A 419 -0.73 -8.26 0.72
C TYR A 419 -0.81 -9.49 1.63
N ALA A 420 -1.14 -9.30 2.92
CA ALA A 420 -1.24 -10.40 3.88
C ALA A 420 -2.33 -11.43 3.49
N ARG A 421 -3.44 -11.00 2.86
CA ARG A 421 -4.46 -11.92 2.33
C ARG A 421 -3.92 -12.77 1.18
N SER A 422 -3.26 -12.15 0.21
CA SER A 422 -2.66 -12.84 -0.93
C SER A 422 -1.51 -13.78 -0.49
N LEU A 423 -0.63 -13.29 0.39
CA LEU A 423 0.48 -14.05 0.97
C LEU A 423 -0.02 -15.26 1.75
N ARG A 424 -1.17 -15.18 2.43
CA ARG A 424 -1.74 -16.31 3.17
C ARG A 424 -2.03 -17.50 2.27
N ILE A 425 -2.59 -17.25 1.09
CA ILE A 425 -2.86 -18.31 0.12
C ILE A 425 -1.56 -18.84 -0.45
N ALA A 426 -0.63 -17.95 -0.81
CA ALA A 426 0.67 -18.32 -1.33
C ALA A 426 1.45 -19.22 -0.35
N LEU A 427 1.57 -18.84 0.94
CA LEU A 427 2.31 -19.62 1.93
C LEU A 427 1.59 -20.92 2.35
N SER A 428 0.27 -21.01 2.17
CA SER A 428 -0.50 -22.17 2.61
C SER A 428 -0.07 -23.48 1.92
N SER A 429 0.45 -23.41 0.69
CA SER A 429 0.95 -24.59 -0.04
C SER A 429 2.19 -25.22 0.61
N GLN A 430 2.92 -24.47 1.44
CA GLN A 430 4.12 -24.91 2.15
C GLN A 430 3.87 -25.05 3.67
N GLY A 431 2.60 -25.10 4.08
CA GLY A 431 2.18 -25.15 5.48
C GLY A 431 2.40 -23.84 6.26
N GLY A 432 2.89 -22.79 5.60
CA GLY A 432 3.15 -21.48 6.19
C GLY A 432 1.86 -20.73 6.53
N ARG A 433 1.98 -19.72 7.39
CA ARG A 433 0.85 -18.97 7.95
C ARG A 433 1.07 -17.47 7.84
N VAL A 434 -0.05 -16.74 7.80
CA VAL A 434 -0.03 -15.28 7.87
C VAL A 434 -1.05 -14.79 8.90
N LEU A 435 -0.54 -14.07 9.91
CA LEU A 435 -1.33 -13.34 10.89
C LEU A 435 -1.37 -11.86 10.51
N THR A 436 -2.57 -11.30 10.34
CA THR A 436 -2.74 -9.86 10.19
C THR A 436 -3.23 -9.26 11.49
N VAL A 437 -2.52 -8.27 12.02
CA VAL A 437 -2.86 -7.59 13.27
C VAL A 437 -3.38 -6.20 12.97
N TYR A 438 -4.52 -5.83 13.53
CA TYR A 438 -5.15 -4.52 13.38
C TYR A 438 -5.22 -3.81 14.73
N PRO A 439 -4.08 -3.33 15.26
CA PRO A 439 -4.06 -2.66 16.55
C PRO A 439 -4.79 -1.32 16.48
N GLY A 440 -5.51 -0.99 17.55
CA GLY A 440 -5.92 0.38 17.84
C GLY A 440 -4.80 1.18 18.52
N PRO A 441 -5.12 2.37 19.05
CA PRO A 441 -4.14 3.20 19.76
C PRO A 441 -3.43 2.44 20.88
N THR A 442 -2.11 2.34 20.75
CA THR A 442 -1.21 1.68 21.71
C THR A 442 -0.30 2.73 22.33
N ARG A 443 0.05 2.60 23.61
CA ARG A 443 0.88 3.56 24.33
C ARG A 443 2.33 3.49 23.87
N THR A 444 2.62 4.17 22.76
CA THR A 444 3.94 4.26 22.12
C THR A 444 4.30 5.71 21.80
N ALA A 445 5.59 5.98 21.60
CA ALA A 445 6.07 7.30 21.14
C ALA A 445 5.41 7.74 19.83
N HIS A 446 5.18 6.80 18.90
CA HIS A 446 4.45 7.05 17.66
C HIS A 446 3.03 7.57 17.94
N ALA A 447 2.25 6.87 18.77
CA ALA A 447 0.89 7.29 19.10
C ALA A 447 0.87 8.62 19.87
N ARG A 448 1.84 8.85 20.76
CA ARG A 448 2.00 10.12 21.48
C ARG A 448 2.25 11.29 20.53
N ARG A 449 3.09 11.09 19.50
CA ARG A 449 3.42 12.13 18.53
C ARG A 449 2.24 12.53 17.63
N TYR A 450 1.35 11.59 17.33
CA TYR A 450 0.38 11.74 16.23
C TYR A 450 -1.09 11.69 16.66
N SER A 451 -1.39 11.46 17.94
CA SER A 451 -2.78 11.45 18.41
C SER A 451 -3.28 12.87 18.66
N PRO A 452 -4.53 13.20 18.26
CA PRO A 452 -5.11 14.51 18.52
C PRO A 452 -5.43 14.75 20.00
N ASP A 453 -5.57 13.70 20.81
CA ASP A 453 -5.82 13.82 22.26
C ASP A 453 -4.90 12.89 23.05
N ASN A 454 -3.82 13.47 23.59
CA ASN A 454 -2.89 12.77 24.47
C ASN A 454 -3.36 12.72 25.93
N ARG A 455 -4.42 13.45 26.33
CA ARG A 455 -4.96 13.38 27.71
C ARG A 455 -5.48 11.97 28.06
N ARG A 456 -5.78 11.16 27.04
CA ARG A 456 -6.24 9.77 27.17
C ARG A 456 -5.14 8.73 26.95
N GLU A 457 -3.85 9.11 26.99
CA GLU A 457 -2.75 8.17 26.74
C GLU A 457 -2.80 6.92 27.64
N GLN A 458 -3.17 7.07 28.91
CA GLN A 458 -3.31 5.95 29.85
C GLN A 458 -4.42 4.95 29.48
N ARG A 459 -5.40 5.37 28.66
CA ARG A 459 -6.46 4.48 28.15
C ARG A 459 -6.03 3.66 26.93
N ARG A 460 -4.85 3.95 26.36
CA ARG A 460 -4.29 3.18 25.24
C ARG A 460 -3.75 1.84 25.74
N MET A 461 -3.77 0.83 24.88
CA MET A 461 -3.23 -0.48 25.24
C MET A 461 -1.72 -0.39 25.51
N ALA A 462 -1.23 -1.07 26.54
CA ALA A 462 0.21 -1.19 26.80
C ALA A 462 0.89 -2.06 25.71
N PRO A 463 2.10 -1.72 25.24
CA PRO A 463 2.84 -2.52 24.27
C PRO A 463 3.01 -3.99 24.66
N ASP A 464 3.32 -4.29 25.93
CA ASP A 464 3.55 -5.65 26.41
C ASP A 464 2.29 -6.52 26.34
N ARG A 465 1.13 -5.92 26.65
CA ARG A 465 -0.17 -6.58 26.51
C ARG A 465 -0.46 -6.92 25.05
N LEU A 466 -0.16 -6.01 24.13
CA LEU A 466 -0.34 -6.25 22.70
C LEU A 466 0.64 -7.33 22.20
N ALA A 467 1.91 -7.27 22.59
CA ALA A 467 2.92 -8.27 22.24
C ALA A 467 2.52 -9.67 22.70
N GLY A 468 2.05 -9.82 23.94
CA GLY A 468 1.50 -11.08 24.45
C GLY A 468 0.31 -11.58 23.64
N GLN A 469 -0.62 -10.70 23.22
CA GLN A 469 -1.73 -11.09 22.36
C GLN A 469 -1.28 -11.53 20.96
N ILE A 470 -0.25 -10.89 20.39
CA ILE A 470 0.33 -11.26 19.09
C ILE A 470 0.99 -12.63 19.20
N LEU A 471 1.87 -12.84 20.18
CA LEU A 471 2.50 -14.13 20.44
C LEU A 471 1.43 -15.24 20.59
N ALA A 472 0.43 -14.99 21.42
CA ALA A 472 -0.61 -15.98 21.69
C ALA A 472 -1.52 -16.24 20.47
N ALA A 473 -1.63 -15.28 19.54
CA ALA A 473 -2.30 -15.46 18.25
C ALA A 473 -1.44 -16.24 17.25
N VAL A 474 -0.11 -16.05 17.25
CA VAL A 474 0.85 -16.84 16.47
C VAL A 474 0.80 -18.31 16.92
N VAL A 475 0.90 -18.57 18.22
CA VAL A 475 0.84 -19.93 18.79
C VAL A 475 -0.50 -20.61 18.46
N ARG A 476 -1.62 -19.88 18.58
CA ARG A 476 -2.96 -20.38 18.23
C ARG A 476 -3.24 -20.40 16.72
N ARG A 477 -2.26 -20.09 15.88
CA ARG A 477 -2.36 -20.11 14.40
C ARG A 477 -3.52 -19.26 13.87
N ARG A 478 -3.82 -18.14 14.53
CA ARG A 478 -4.88 -17.22 14.08
C ARG A 478 -4.48 -16.52 12.79
N ARG A 479 -5.48 -16.25 11.94
CA ARG A 479 -5.28 -15.48 10.70
C ARG A 479 -5.38 -13.98 10.91
N ILE A 480 -6.19 -13.56 11.88
CA ILE A 480 -6.53 -12.17 12.16
C ILE A 480 -6.52 -11.96 13.67
N LEU A 481 -5.99 -10.81 14.11
CA LEU A 481 -6.08 -10.32 15.48
C LEU A 481 -6.54 -8.85 15.46
N ILE A 482 -7.65 -8.56 16.13
CA ILE A 482 -8.11 -7.20 16.44
C ILE A 482 -8.07 -7.06 17.98
N PRO A 483 -7.03 -6.42 18.54
CA PRO A 483 -6.82 -6.29 19.98
C PRO A 483 -7.89 -5.44 20.66
N GLY A 484 -8.64 -6.00 21.61
CA GLY A 484 -9.61 -5.29 22.45
C GLY A 484 -11.03 -5.17 21.87
N MET A 485 -12.04 -5.31 22.74
CA MET A 485 -13.45 -5.36 22.34
C MET A 485 -13.94 -4.08 21.66
N ALA A 486 -13.53 -2.90 22.15
CA ALA A 486 -13.89 -1.63 21.53
C ALA A 486 -13.37 -1.54 20.08
N ASN A 487 -12.15 -2.01 19.81
CA ASN A 487 -11.59 -2.03 18.47
C ASN A 487 -12.33 -3.03 17.57
N GLN A 488 -12.76 -4.18 18.12
CA GLN A 488 -13.57 -5.15 17.39
C GLN A 488 -14.94 -4.58 16.99
N LEU A 489 -15.60 -3.86 17.90
CA LEU A 489 -16.86 -3.17 17.60
C LEU A 489 -16.68 -2.08 16.55
N SER A 490 -15.64 -1.25 16.67
CA SER A 490 -15.30 -0.23 15.67
C SER A 490 -15.00 -0.85 14.30
N ALA A 491 -14.26 -1.96 14.26
CA ALA A 491 -14.00 -2.67 13.02
C ALA A 491 -15.29 -3.22 12.40
N ALA A 492 -16.17 -3.82 13.21
CA ALA A 492 -17.47 -4.32 12.76
C ALA A 492 -18.36 -3.19 12.22
N LEU A 493 -18.40 -2.03 12.88
CA LEU A 493 -19.14 -0.86 12.41
C LEU A 493 -18.56 -0.28 11.12
N GLY A 494 -17.23 -0.12 11.05
CA GLY A 494 -16.53 0.34 9.84
C GLY A 494 -16.76 -0.60 8.65
N TYR A 495 -16.87 -1.89 8.93
CA TYR A 495 -17.22 -2.89 7.93
C TYR A 495 -18.67 -2.81 7.47
N ALA A 496 -19.62 -2.72 8.41
CA ALA A 496 -21.06 -2.73 8.12
C ALA A 496 -21.53 -1.40 7.50
N ALA A 497 -21.16 -0.28 8.11
CA ALA A 497 -21.60 1.08 7.77
C ALA A 497 -20.39 2.02 7.54
N PRO A 498 -19.61 1.82 6.46
CA PRO A 498 -18.37 2.57 6.22
C PRO A 498 -18.59 4.08 6.05
N THR A 499 -19.72 4.51 5.51
CA THR A 499 -20.06 5.94 5.33
C THR A 499 -20.32 6.64 6.66
N LEU A 500 -21.03 5.97 7.58
CA LEU A 500 -21.24 6.47 8.93
C LEU A 500 -19.90 6.56 9.69
N MET A 501 -19.08 5.52 9.60
CA MET A 501 -17.77 5.51 10.24
C MET A 501 -16.86 6.62 9.72
N GLN A 502 -16.81 6.87 8.41
CA GLN A 502 -16.07 8.01 7.84
C GLN A 502 -16.55 9.35 8.40
N ALA A 503 -17.88 9.55 8.53
CA ALA A 503 -18.42 10.78 9.09
C ALA A 503 -18.02 10.97 10.56
N LEU A 504 -18.03 9.89 11.35
CA LEU A 504 -17.54 9.89 12.73
C LEU A 504 -16.04 10.20 12.80
N MET A 505 -15.22 9.58 11.96
CA MET A 505 -13.76 9.78 11.95
C MET A 505 -13.35 11.16 11.46
N ARG A 506 -14.09 11.75 10.51
CA ARG A 506 -13.89 13.14 10.12
C ARG A 506 -14.06 14.09 11.32
N ARG A 507 -15.16 13.94 12.07
CA ARG A 507 -15.46 14.78 13.25
C ARG A 507 -14.52 14.55 14.42
N ALA A 508 -14.22 13.29 14.74
CA ALA A 508 -13.47 12.93 15.93
C ALA A 508 -11.95 13.04 15.77
N LEU A 509 -11.44 12.94 14.54
CA LEU A 509 -10.01 12.91 14.27
C LEU A 509 -9.54 14.06 13.38
N TYR A 510 -10.14 14.23 12.20
CA TYR A 510 -9.64 15.20 11.22
C TYR A 510 -9.88 16.64 11.63
N GLU A 511 -11.09 17.01 12.01
CA GLU A 511 -11.43 18.38 12.42
C GLU A 511 -10.59 18.89 13.62
N PRO A 512 -10.24 18.05 14.63
CA PRO A 512 -9.25 18.40 15.63
C PRO A 512 -7.82 18.54 15.08
N LEU A 513 -7.36 17.62 14.22
CA LEU A 513 -6.01 17.66 13.65
C LEU A 513 -5.79 18.90 12.77
N ALA A 514 -6.77 19.24 11.92
CA ALA A 514 -6.73 20.41 11.05
C ALA A 514 -6.54 21.71 11.85
N ARG A 515 -7.29 21.86 12.96
CA ARG A 515 -7.19 23.02 13.86
C ARG A 515 -5.81 23.15 14.52
N LEU A 516 -5.19 22.04 14.88
CA LEU A 516 -3.84 22.04 15.48
C LEU A 516 -2.76 22.47 14.50
N THR A 517 -2.92 22.17 13.20
CA THR A 517 -2.02 22.65 12.15
C THR A 517 -2.19 24.14 11.87
N GLU A 518 -3.40 24.69 11.91
CA GLU A 518 -3.67 26.12 11.69
C GLU A 518 -3.10 27.00 12.82
N THR A 519 -3.00 26.51 14.07
CA THR A 519 -2.43 27.27 15.20
C THR A 519 -0.89 27.30 15.25
N ARG A 520 -0.21 26.66 14.28
CA ARG A 520 1.26 26.55 14.22
C ARG A 520 1.90 27.32 13.07
N GLU A 521 1.08 27.95 12.22
CA GLU A 521 1.47 29.02 11.31
C GLU A 521 1.22 30.37 12.01
#